data_AF-A0A7J6VPX6-F1
#
_entry.id   AF-A0A7J6VPX6-F1
#
_cell.length_a   1.000
_cell.length_b   1.000
_cell.length_c   1.000
_cell.angle_alpha   90.00
_cell.angle_beta   90.00
_cell.angle_gamma   90.00
#
_symmetry.space_group_name_H-M   'P 1'
#
loop_
_entity.id
_entity.type
_entity.pdbx_description
1 polymer ?
#
loop_
_entity_poly.entity_id
_entity_poly.type
_entity_poly.pdbx_seq_one_letter_code
_entity_poly.pdbx_strand_id
1 'polypeptide(L)' 'YAAKICLLTSFRETCFIEIVPRDNSYSRELWLSFWSEVHYNSLYANGDVPSRRPRKKHWLF' A
#
# COMPACT_ATOMS: atom_id res chain seq x y z
N TYR A 1 -8.22 13.77 -5.77
CA TYR A 1 -7.87 12.48 -5.14
C TYR A 1 -8.58 11.40 -5.93
N ALA A 2 -7.84 10.57 -6.64
CA ALA A 2 -8.35 9.41 -7.36
C ALA A 2 -7.17 8.48 -7.66
N ALA A 3 -7.18 7.28 -7.07
CA ALA A 3 -6.13 6.30 -7.21
C ALA A 3 -6.75 4.90 -7.32
N LYS A 4 -6.17 4.08 -8.19
CA LYS A 4 -6.38 2.64 -8.20
C LYS A 4 -5.57 2.01 -7.07
N ILE A 5 -6.15 1.07 -6.34
CA ILE A 5 -5.45 0.31 -5.31
C ILE A 5 -5.37 -1.14 -5.75
N CYS A 6 -4.14 -1.64 -5.84
CA CYS A 6 -3.79 -3.03 -6.11
C CYS A 6 -3.38 -3.68 -4.78
N LEU A 7 -4.19 -4.62 -4.27
CA LEU A 7 -3.96 -5.28 -2.99
C LEU A 7 -3.60 -6.75 -3.21
N LEU A 8 -2.40 -7.13 -2.78
CA LEU A 8 -1.98 -8.53 -2.69
C LEU A 8 -2.31 -9.09 -1.29
N THR A 9 -2.82 -10.32 -1.23
CA THR A 9 -3.16 -10.97 0.04
C THR A 9 -2.56 -12.38 0.11
N SER A 10 -2.46 -12.92 1.33
CA SER A 10 -2.08 -14.32 1.55
C SER A 10 -3.22 -15.32 1.37
N PHE A 11 -4.44 -14.86 1.07
CA PHE A 11 -5.57 -15.76 0.87
C PHE A 11 -5.44 -16.46 -0.47
N ARG A 12 -5.51 -17.80 -0.46
CA ARG A 12 -5.30 -18.61 -1.67
C ARG A 12 -6.33 -18.34 -2.75
N GLU A 13 -7.58 -18.11 -2.35
CA GLU A 13 -8.72 -17.92 -3.26
C GLU A 13 -8.81 -16.48 -3.77
N THR A 14 -8.31 -15.51 -3.00
CA THR A 14 -8.41 -14.07 -3.28
C THR A 14 -7.07 -13.37 -3.08
N CYS A 15 -6.05 -13.91 -3.76
CA CYS A 15 -4.67 -13.44 -3.62
C CYS A 15 -4.44 -12.03 -4.20
N PHE A 16 -5.37 -11.51 -5.01
CA PHE A 16 -5.31 -10.20 -5.62
C PHE A 16 -6.68 -9.53 -5.68
N ILE A 17 -6.73 -8.25 -5.29
CA ILE A 17 -7.95 -7.44 -5.28
C ILE A 17 -7.62 -6.07 -5.90
N GLU A 18 -8.45 -5.65 -6.86
CA GLU A 18 -8.37 -4.33 -7.47
C GLU A 18 -9.53 -3.46 -6.99
N ILE A 19 -9.22 -2.31 -6.41
CA ILE A 19 -10.20 -1.31 -6.00
C ILE A 19 -10.02 -0.10 -6.91
N VAL A 20 -11.04 0.15 -7.74
CA VAL A 20 -11.00 1.19 -8.77
C VAL A 20 -12.07 2.25 -8.45
N PRO A 21 -11.77 3.56 -8.63
CA PRO A 21 -12.78 4.61 -8.49
C PRO A 21 -13.96 4.39 -9.44
N ARG A 22 -15.18 4.74 -9.01
CA ARG A 22 -16.42 4.49 -9.75
C ARG A 22 -16.44 5.11 -11.14
N ASP A 23 -15.86 6.28 -11.25
CA ASP A 23 -15.73 7.11 -12.44
C ASP A 23 -14.53 6.69 -13.32
N ASN A 24 -13.83 5.61 -12.95
CA ASN A 24 -12.67 5.02 -13.65
C ASN A 24 -11.53 6.00 -13.97
N SER A 25 -11.61 7.22 -13.43
CA SER A 25 -10.58 8.23 -13.51
C SER A 25 -9.64 8.01 -12.34
N TYR A 26 -8.40 7.62 -12.59
CA TYR A 26 -7.36 7.58 -11.56
C TYR A 26 -6.06 8.15 -12.13
N SER A 27 -5.38 8.93 -11.30
CA SER A 27 -4.12 9.58 -11.67
C SER A 27 -2.89 8.82 -11.16
N ARG A 28 -3.12 7.86 -10.26
CA ARG A 28 -2.09 7.18 -9.48
C ARG A 28 -2.53 5.75 -9.19
N GLU A 29 -1.55 4.88 -9.02
CA GLU A 29 -1.74 3.50 -8.60
C GLU A 29 -0.99 3.26 -7.29
N LEU A 30 -1.63 2.60 -6.34
CA LEU A 30 -1.05 2.24 -5.05
C LEU A 30 -1.00 0.74 -4.92
N TRP A 31 0.15 0.23 -4.49
CA TRP A 31 0.34 -1.19 -4.23
C TRP A 31 0.43 -1.44 -2.74
N LEU A 32 -0.38 -2.38 -2.27
CA LEU A 32 -0.45 -2.79 -0.86
C LEU A 32 -0.36 -4.30 -0.75
N SER A 33 0.09 -4.77 0.40
CA SER A 33 -0.03 -6.17 0.80
C SER A 33 -0.80 -6.29 2.12
N PHE A 34 -1.72 -7.25 2.22
CA PHE A 34 -2.48 -7.59 3.41
C PHE A 34 -1.99 -8.91 4.02
N TRP A 35 -1.53 -8.86 5.27
CA TRP A 35 -0.94 -10.00 5.96
C TRP A 35 -1.63 -10.28 7.28
N SER A 36 -1.79 -11.58 7.59
CA SER A 36 -2.33 -12.09 8.86
C SER A 36 -3.67 -11.48 9.26
N GLU A 37 -4.46 -11.03 8.29
CA GLU A 37 -5.77 -10.40 8.48
C GLU A 37 -5.76 -9.05 9.22
N VAL A 38 -4.59 -8.50 9.54
CA VAL A 38 -4.48 -7.32 10.42
C VAL A 38 -3.60 -6.21 9.89
N HIS A 39 -2.67 -6.50 8.97
CA HIS A 39 -1.63 -5.53 8.59
C HIS A 39 -1.59 -5.22 7.11
N TYR A 40 -1.55 -3.93 6.78
CA TYR A 40 -1.28 -3.43 5.44
C TYR A 40 0.16 -2.90 5.35
N ASN A 41 0.92 -3.35 4.36
CA ASN A 41 2.20 -2.72 4.01
C ASN A 41 2.10 -2.04 2.65
N SER A 42 2.78 -0.91 2.51
CA SER A 42 3.03 -0.33 1.19
C SER A 42 4.05 -1.16 0.44
N LEU A 43 3.72 -1.49 -0.79
CA LEU A 43 4.64 -2.09 -1.75
C LEU A 43 5.10 -0.99 -2.71
N TYR A 44 6.38 -1.07 -3.08
CA TYR A 44 7.00 -0.15 -4.02
C TYR A 44 7.70 -0.97 -5.07
N ALA A 45 7.78 -0.45 -6.29
CA ALA A 45 8.68 -1.00 -7.28
C ALA A 45 10.14 -0.86 -6.79
N ASN A 46 11.03 -1.67 -7.35
CA ASN A 46 12.46 -1.59 -7.04
C ASN A 46 12.96 -0.17 -7.34
N GLY A 47 13.47 0.52 -6.32
CA GLY A 47 13.97 1.89 -6.42
C GLY A 47 12.98 2.99 -6.02
N ASP A 48 11.67 2.69 -5.89
CA ASP A 48 10.63 3.67 -5.56
C ASP A 48 10.37 3.82 -4.06
N VAL A 49 11.23 3.23 -3.22
CA VAL A 49 11.09 3.31 -1.77
C VAL A 49 11.32 4.76 -1.32
N PRO A 50 10.34 5.41 -0.67
CA PRO A 50 10.48 6.80 -0.24
C PRO A 50 11.63 6.97 0.76
N SER A 51 12.35 8.08 0.67
CA SER A 51 13.36 8.43 1.67
C SER A 51 12.69 8.61 3.04
N ARG A 52 13.02 7.71 3.98
CA ARG A 52 12.47 7.78 5.35
C ARG A 52 13.02 8.99 6.06
N ARG A 53 12.15 9.93 6.46
CA ARG A 53 12.55 11.02 7.35
C ARG A 53 12.95 10.44 8.71
N PRO A 54 14.10 10.83 9.28
CA PRO A 54 14.46 10.42 10.63
C PRO A 54 13.36 10.89 11.61
N ARG A 55 12.74 9.96 12.33
CA ARG A 55 11.82 10.33 13.42
C ARG A 55 12.66 10.88 14.57
N LYS A 56 12.32 12.06 15.08
CA LYS A 56 12.89 12.57 16.34
C LYS A 56 12.56 11.57 17.44
N LYS A 57 13.58 10.96 18.07
CA LYS A 57 13.39 10.07 19.22
C LYS A 57 13.09 10.92 20.45
N HIS A 58 11.81 11.18 20.70
CA HIS A 58 11.33 11.92 21.88
C HIS A 58 11.25 11.07 23.15
N TRP A 59 11.72 9.82 23.09
CA TRP A 59 11.72 8.85 24.19
C TRP A 59 13.11 8.58 24.79
N LEU A 60 14.08 9.46 24.51
CA LEU A 60 15.40 9.46 25.16
C LEU A 60 15.42 10.57 26.22
N PHE A 61 14.56 10.46 27.23
CA PHE A 61 14.66 11.17 28.50
C PHE A 61 14.16 10.23 29.60
#